data_AF-A0AB39S9D0-F1
#
_entry.id   AF-A0AB39S9D0-F1
#
_cell.length_a   1.000
_cell.length_b   1.000
_cell.length_c   1.000
_cell.angle_alpha   90.00
_cell.angle_beta   90.00
_cell.angle_gamma   90.00
#
_symmetry.space_group_name_H-M   'P 1'
#
loop_
_entity.id
_entity.type
_entity.pdbx_description
1 polymer ?
#
loop_
_entity_poly.entity_id
_entity_poly.type
_entity_poly.pdbx_seq_one_letter_code
_entity_poly.pdbx_strand_id
1 'polypeptide(L)'
;MNTGREVSGGAWTGDDREHNDACHERWLQVQHRPTGQAGYRDGWYDAQCGGCHYWIALSGELGRDWGVCTHPTSAFDGQVRFEHDGCDRFTLRQDGSFG
;
A
#
# COMPACT_ATOMS: atom_id res chain seq x y z
N MET A 1 8.40 -37.04 20.78
CA MET A 1 8.01 -35.96 21.71
C MET A 1 7.68 -34.76 20.84
N ASN A 2 6.40 -34.48 20.62
CA ASN A 2 5.97 -33.38 19.75
C ASN A 2 5.49 -32.26 20.68
N THR A 3 6.30 -31.23 20.86
CA THR A 3 5.96 -30.06 21.68
C THR A 3 4.92 -29.25 20.92
N GLY A 4 3.64 -29.51 21.22
CA GLY A 4 2.52 -28.73 20.72
C GLY A 4 2.71 -27.26 21.11
N ARG A 5 2.89 -26.41 20.10
CA ARG A 5 2.84 -24.96 20.25
C ARG A 5 1.39 -24.61 20.55
N GLU A 6 1.10 -24.18 21.78
CA GLU A 6 -0.20 -23.59 22.14
C GLU A 6 -0.42 -22.37 21.24
N VAL A 7 -1.36 -22.48 20.31
CA VAL A 7 -1.88 -21.34 19.58
C VAL A 7 -2.92 -20.71 20.50
N SER A 8 -2.59 -19.54 21.06
CA SER A 8 -3.55 -18.75 21.83
C SER A 8 -4.78 -18.47 20.95
N GLY A 9 -5.96 -18.86 21.43
CA GLY A 9 -7.24 -18.81 20.69
C GLY A 9 -7.84 -17.41 20.52
N GLY A 10 -7.01 -16.40 20.27
CA GLY A 10 -7.47 -15.05 19.92
C GLY A 10 -7.94 -14.97 18.46
N ALA A 11 -8.76 -13.95 18.15
CA ALA A 11 -9.07 -13.62 16.77
C ALA A 11 -7.79 -13.20 16.04
N TRP A 12 -7.60 -13.69 14.81
CA TRP A 12 -6.49 -13.26 13.97
C TRP A 12 -6.62 -11.77 13.65
N THR A 13 -5.56 -11.01 13.91
CA THR A 13 -5.53 -9.55 13.73
C THR A 13 -5.18 -9.13 12.30
N GLY A 14 -4.65 -10.05 11.49
CA GLY A 14 -4.07 -9.72 10.18
C GLY A 14 -2.69 -9.06 10.25
N ASP A 15 -2.08 -8.94 11.44
CA ASP A 15 -0.84 -8.18 11.65
C ASP A 15 0.39 -9.08 11.88
N ASP A 16 0.40 -10.25 11.25
CA ASP A 16 1.53 -11.19 11.31
C ASP A 16 2.61 -10.76 10.31
N ARG A 17 3.85 -10.63 10.78
CA ARG A 17 4.96 -10.13 9.97
C ARG A 17 5.25 -11.00 8.75
N GLU A 18 5.35 -12.32 8.92
CA GLU A 18 5.69 -13.23 7.82
C GLU A 18 4.59 -13.21 6.74
N HIS A 19 3.32 -13.23 7.18
CA HIS A 19 2.19 -13.08 6.28
C HIS A 19 2.20 -11.73 5.54
N ASN A 20 2.49 -10.65 6.25
CA ASN A 20 2.49 -9.29 5.69
C ASN A 20 3.66 -9.06 4.74
N ASP A 21 4.85 -9.57 5.03
CA ASP A 21 6.01 -9.57 4.13
C ASP A 21 5.66 -10.32 2.82
N ALA A 22 5.04 -11.49 2.92
CA ALA A 22 4.60 -12.25 1.74
C ALA A 22 3.50 -11.52 0.92
N CYS A 23 2.62 -10.76 1.58
CA CYS A 23 1.66 -9.89 0.91
C CYS A 23 2.36 -8.73 0.19
N HIS A 24 3.28 -8.05 0.86
CA HIS A 24 4.08 -6.96 0.31
C HIS A 24 4.80 -7.41 -0.98
N GLU A 25 5.55 -8.52 -0.93
CA GLU A 25 6.30 -9.04 -2.08
C GLU A 25 5.40 -9.34 -3.29
N ARG A 26 4.24 -9.97 -3.03
CA ARG A 26 3.27 -10.32 -4.08
C ARG A 26 2.62 -9.06 -4.68
N TRP A 27 2.25 -8.09 -3.85
CA TRP A 27 1.56 -6.89 -4.30
C TRP A 27 2.47 -5.91 -5.04
N LEU A 28 3.77 -5.89 -4.75
CA LEU A 28 4.75 -5.10 -5.52
C LEU A 28 4.76 -5.48 -7.01
N GLN A 29 4.36 -6.71 -7.38
CA GLN A 29 4.36 -7.18 -8.77
C GLN A 29 3.24 -6.59 -9.64
N VAL A 30 2.24 -5.94 -9.04
CA VAL A 30 1.05 -5.43 -9.75
C VAL A 30 0.91 -3.91 -9.66
N GLN A 31 2.01 -3.21 -9.41
CA GLN A 31 2.07 -1.75 -9.42
C GLN A 31 1.69 -1.19 -10.79
N HIS A 32 1.03 -0.04 -10.80
CA HIS A 32 0.67 0.67 -12.03
C HIS A 32 1.84 1.45 -12.63
N ARG A 33 2.66 2.07 -11.77
CA ARG A 33 3.83 2.87 -12.13
C ARG A 33 5.06 2.43 -11.32
N PRO A 34 5.59 1.23 -11.55
CA PRO A 34 6.80 0.79 -10.86
C PRO A 34 7.97 1.73 -11.18
N THR A 35 8.60 2.30 -10.16
CA THR A 35 9.66 3.33 -10.30
C THR A 35 10.85 2.87 -11.15
N GLY A 36 11.14 1.57 -11.17
CA GLY A 36 12.22 0.98 -11.96
C GLY A 36 11.90 0.71 -13.44
N GLN A 37 10.68 0.97 -13.92
CA GLN A 37 10.31 0.66 -15.30
C GLN A 37 10.88 1.66 -16.31
N ALA A 38 11.22 1.17 -17.50
CA ALA A 38 11.57 2.04 -18.62
C ALA A 38 10.41 2.99 -18.94
N GLY A 39 10.71 4.28 -19.08
CA GLY A 39 9.70 5.31 -19.35
C GLY A 39 8.97 5.83 -18.10
N TYR A 40 9.44 5.49 -16.89
CA TYR A 40 9.03 6.21 -15.69
C TYR A 40 9.35 7.71 -15.84
N ARG A 41 8.38 8.56 -15.51
CA ARG A 41 8.47 10.02 -15.70
C ARG A 41 8.83 10.68 -14.38
N ASP A 42 9.74 11.64 -14.39
CA ASP A 42 10.18 12.36 -13.17
C ASP A 42 8.99 12.93 -12.38
N GLY A 43 8.01 13.53 -13.07
CA GLY A 43 6.81 14.07 -12.41
C GLY A 43 5.90 13.02 -11.76
N TRP A 44 6.10 11.72 -12.00
CA TRP A 44 5.43 10.66 -11.23
C TRP A 44 6.06 10.44 -9.87
N TYR A 45 7.33 10.79 -9.69
CA TYR A 45 7.99 10.75 -8.39
C TYR A 45 7.34 11.73 -7.41
N ASP A 46 6.87 12.89 -7.89
CA ASP A 46 6.16 13.86 -7.06
C ASP A 46 4.65 13.58 -6.93
N ALA A 47 4.14 12.55 -7.64
CA ALA A 47 2.72 12.24 -7.77
C ALA A 47 2.38 10.81 -7.31
N GLN A 48 2.94 10.44 -6.16
CA GLN A 48 2.82 9.11 -5.56
C GLN A 48 1.60 8.99 -4.64
N CYS A 49 1.07 7.77 -4.49
CA CYS A 49 -0.14 7.47 -3.73
C CYS A 49 -0.08 7.99 -2.28
N GLY A 50 1.03 7.78 -1.56
CA GLY A 50 1.19 8.24 -0.18
C GLY A 50 1.08 9.76 -0.01
N GLY A 51 1.36 10.53 -1.06
CA GLY A 51 1.20 11.99 -1.09
C GLY A 51 -0.17 12.47 -1.62
N CYS A 52 -1.09 11.55 -1.94
CA CYS A 52 -2.39 11.86 -2.54
C CYS A 52 -3.47 12.04 -1.46
N HIS A 53 -4.31 13.06 -1.60
CA HIS A 53 -5.44 13.37 -0.71
C HIS A 53 -6.41 12.20 -0.52
N TYR A 54 -6.49 11.33 -1.50
CA TYR A 54 -7.41 10.20 -1.53
C TYR A 54 -6.75 8.88 -1.14
N TRP A 55 -5.52 8.89 -0.63
CA TRP A 55 -4.89 7.66 -0.15
C TRP A 55 -5.00 7.59 1.37
N ILE A 56 -5.46 6.45 1.86
CA ILE A 56 -5.65 6.19 3.29
C ILE A 56 -4.81 4.98 3.64
N ALA A 57 -3.82 5.15 4.51
CA ALA A 57 -2.99 4.04 5.01
C ALA A 57 -3.87 2.93 5.61
N LEU A 58 -3.47 1.68 5.37
CA LEU A 58 -3.98 0.55 6.14
C LEU A 58 -3.56 0.69 7.60
N SER A 59 -4.21 -0.05 8.49
CA SER A 59 -3.74 -0.19 9.88
C SER A 59 -2.77 -1.36 10.01
N GLY A 60 -1.91 -1.33 11.04
CA GLY A 60 -0.91 -2.38 11.29
C GLY A 60 0.35 -2.25 10.45
N GLU A 61 1.15 -3.31 10.42
CA GLU A 61 2.46 -3.37 9.74
C GLU A 61 2.34 -3.10 8.23
N LEU A 62 1.29 -3.60 7.57
CA LEU A 62 1.05 -3.31 6.14
C LEU A 62 0.82 -1.82 5.87
N GLY A 63 0.29 -1.08 6.86
CA GLY A 63 0.03 0.35 6.77
C GLY A 63 1.28 1.22 6.55
N ARG A 64 2.48 0.67 6.77
CA ARG A 64 3.75 1.37 6.52
C ARG A 64 4.02 1.61 5.04
N ASP A 65 3.49 0.75 4.17
CA ASP A 65 3.75 0.78 2.73
C ASP A 65 2.44 0.85 1.93
N TRP A 66 1.33 0.40 2.51
CA TRP A 66 0.10 0.12 1.77
C TRP A 66 -1.09 0.86 2.36
N GLY A 67 -1.92 1.36 1.46
CA GLY A 67 -3.17 2.05 1.77
C GLY A 67 -4.21 1.79 0.70
N VAL A 68 -5.35 2.47 0.77
CA VAL A 68 -6.45 2.34 -0.19
C VAL A 68 -6.64 3.65 -0.92
N CYS A 69 -6.85 3.60 -2.24
CA CYS A 69 -7.30 4.76 -3.00
C CYS A 69 -8.82 4.94 -2.84
N THR A 70 -9.25 6.15 -2.51
CA THR A 70 -10.66 6.52 -2.30
C THR A 70 -11.16 7.58 -3.29
N HIS A 71 -10.43 7.79 -4.38
CA HIS A 71 -10.81 8.77 -5.39
C HIS A 71 -11.90 8.18 -6.29
N PRO A 72 -13.14 8.71 -6.31
CA PRO A 72 -14.30 8.05 -6.93
C PRO A 72 -14.21 7.86 -8.46
N THR A 73 -13.38 8.66 -9.14
CA THR A 73 -13.13 8.52 -10.59
C THR A 73 -11.80 7.83 -10.94
N SER A 74 -11.09 7.28 -9.96
CA SER A 74 -9.88 6.50 -10.20
C SER A 74 -10.29 5.08 -10.60
N ALA A 75 -9.54 4.46 -11.52
CA ALA A 75 -9.70 3.02 -11.80
C ALA A 75 -9.38 2.12 -10.60
N PHE A 76 -8.82 2.72 -9.54
CA PHE A 76 -8.34 2.05 -8.34
C PHE A 76 -9.13 2.39 -7.08
N ASP A 77 -10.31 3.03 -7.22
CA ASP A 77 -11.18 3.31 -6.07
C ASP A 77 -11.52 2.02 -5.31
N GLY A 78 -11.30 2.01 -4.00
CA GLY A 78 -11.45 0.86 -3.12
C GLY A 78 -10.34 -0.20 -3.23
N GLN A 79 -9.28 0.03 -4.00
CA GLN A 79 -8.18 -0.93 -4.16
C GLN A 79 -6.97 -0.56 -3.30
N VAL A 80 -6.28 -1.60 -2.80
CA VAL A 80 -5.03 -1.46 -2.06
C VAL A 80 -3.91 -1.02 -3.00
N ARG A 81 -3.17 0.03 -2.62
CA ARG A 81 -2.10 0.67 -3.39
C ARG A 81 -0.86 0.90 -2.54
N PHE A 82 0.29 0.66 -3.17
CA PHE A 82 1.59 0.97 -2.61
C PHE A 82 1.77 2.49 -2.52
N GLU A 83 2.35 2.99 -1.43
CA GLU A 83 2.54 4.41 -1.21
C GLU A 83 3.36 5.08 -2.32
N HIS A 84 4.31 4.35 -2.91
CA HIS A 84 5.17 4.86 -4.00
C HIS A 84 4.62 4.61 -5.43
N ASP A 85 3.45 4.01 -5.56
CA ASP A 85 2.77 3.87 -6.85
C ASP A 85 1.95 5.14 -7.17
N GLY A 86 1.16 5.17 -8.26
CA GLY A 86 0.32 6.33 -8.57
C GLY A 86 -0.79 6.03 -9.56
N CYS A 87 -1.54 7.09 -9.91
CA CYS A 87 -2.53 7.08 -10.99
C CYS A 87 -2.70 8.49 -11.59
N ASP A 88 -3.50 8.62 -12.65
CA ASP A 88 -3.73 9.92 -13.32
C ASP A 88 -4.65 10.85 -12.53
N ARG A 89 -5.19 10.40 -11.40
CA ARG A 89 -6.10 11.16 -10.51
C ARG A 89 -5.38 11.67 -9.25
N PHE A 90 -4.06 11.80 -9.29
CA PHE A 90 -3.29 12.33 -8.17
C PHE A 90 -3.77 13.74 -7.81
N THR A 91 -4.01 13.96 -6.52
CA THR A 91 -4.30 15.27 -5.94
C THR A 91 -3.43 15.42 -4.70
N LEU A 92 -2.50 16.36 -4.72
CA LEU A 92 -1.55 16.56 -3.62
C LEU A 92 -2.27 16.79 -2.29
N ARG A 93 -1.83 16.11 -1.23
CA ARG A 93 -2.24 16.41 0.16
C ARG A 93 -1.75 17.80 0.54
N GLN A 94 -2.67 18.64 1.00
CA GLN A 94 -2.36 20.04 1.34
C GLN A 94 -1.50 20.19 2.60
N ASP A 95 -1.49 19.18 3.48
CA ASP A 95 -0.69 19.16 4.70
C ASP A 95 0.79 18.80 4.45
N GLY A 96 1.15 18.45 3.22
CA GLY A 96 2.51 18.03 2.84
C GLY A 96 2.95 16.69 3.43
N SER A 97 2.03 15.96 4.07
CA SER A 97 2.31 14.62 4.61
C SER A 97 2.44 13.58 3.51
N PHE A 98 3.20 12.53 3.82
CA PHE A 98 3.37 11.34 3.00
C PHE A 98 3.24 10.12 3.90
N GLY A 99 2.42 9.15 3.48
CA GLY A 99 2.05 7.97 4.28
C GLY A 99 0.86 8.20 5.20
#